data_AF-A0A7G9YV06-F1
#
_entry.id   AF-A0A7G9YV06-F1
#
_cell.length_a   1.000
_cell.length_b   1.000
_cell.length_c   1.000
_cell.angle_alpha   90.00
_cell.angle_beta   90.00
_cell.angle_gamma   90.00
#
_symmetry.space_group_name_H-M   'P 1'
#
loop_
_entity.id
_entity.type
_entity.pdbx_description
1 polymer ?
#
loop_
_entity_poly.entity_id
_entity_poly.type
_entity_poly.pdbx_seq_one_letter_code
_entity_poly.pdbx_strand_id
1 'polypeptide(L)'
;MPREEDEIVVVPKKELDEKEELIKSLEARSQKMKSDFSRYKERVEDREEAIRRKAYSELASRLLSVVDTLDRAKDSYKTDSGCEVVEKIAEGTRSNLEITFNQLLNTLEITSIAPSAGERFNDELHTAIETTPNDFLPDKSIVSLVRKGYMLNGELIRPAEVVISRGGEAGEEKAEAEAKSRRESILSKFLRNVESRVFKRKFKELEERKRELEEREDELGKNEEMLRNSVRELDTREEEFKTRMEEWTKRKEEEESRINELEQRKEALIAELEGLKRQLRTIHENLNALDVKKDKVAIESIALSRYNEELSEQKEELLKEIEEMESARESINAELREIEERLAKGSEEILKMEEELWRTRESANAKLREMEERKKEGEEHSSMVFEMPC
;
A
#
# COMPACT_ATOMS: atom_id res chain seq x y z
N MET A 1 0.43 -32.17 -26.06
CA MET A 1 -0.52 -32.74 -25.08
C MET A 1 -1.90 -32.14 -25.38
N PRO A 2 -2.98 -32.92 -25.23
CA PRO A 2 -4.30 -32.56 -25.74
C PRO A 2 -4.87 -31.34 -25.00
N ARG A 3 -5.72 -30.57 -25.70
CA ARG A 3 -6.42 -29.41 -25.16
C ARG A 3 -7.40 -29.90 -24.09
N GLU A 4 -7.27 -29.40 -22.86
CA GLU A 4 -8.29 -29.57 -21.83
C GLU A 4 -9.57 -28.91 -22.33
N GLU A 5 -10.63 -29.72 -22.45
CA GLU A 5 -11.97 -29.23 -22.75
C GLU A 5 -12.48 -28.47 -21.52
N ASP A 6 -12.85 -27.21 -21.71
CA ASP A 6 -13.49 -26.39 -20.67
C ASP A 6 -14.75 -27.11 -20.17
N GLU A 7 -14.71 -27.54 -18.91
CA GLU A 7 -15.82 -28.16 -18.21
C GLU A 7 -16.94 -27.11 -18.05
N ILE A 8 -17.95 -27.17 -18.92
CA ILE A 8 -19.09 -26.24 -18.88
C ILE A 8 -19.92 -26.54 -17.63
N VAL A 9 -19.66 -25.82 -16.55
CA VAL A 9 -20.46 -25.83 -15.34
C VAL A 9 -21.82 -25.21 -15.65
N VAL A 10 -22.83 -26.06 -15.88
CA VAL A 10 -24.21 -25.62 -16.08
C VAL A 10 -24.79 -25.20 -14.74
N VAL A 11 -24.69 -23.92 -14.41
CA VAL A 11 -25.31 -23.33 -13.23
C VAL A 11 -26.84 -23.28 -13.44
N PRO A 12 -27.67 -23.75 -12.48
CA PRO A 12 -29.12 -23.67 -12.59
C PRO A 12 -29.58 -22.21 -12.72
N LYS A 13 -30.42 -21.88 -13.72
CA LYS A 13 -30.89 -20.50 -13.99
C LYS A 13 -31.42 -19.75 -12.76
N LYS A 14 -32.11 -20.44 -11.84
CA LYS A 14 -32.62 -19.84 -10.59
C LYS A 14 -31.53 -19.31 -9.68
N GLU A 15 -30.42 -20.04 -9.53
CA GLU A 15 -29.30 -19.60 -8.69
C GLU A 15 -28.53 -18.42 -9.32
N LEU A 16 -28.58 -18.31 -10.64
CA LEU A 16 -28.01 -17.18 -11.37
C LEU A 16 -28.86 -15.92 -11.14
N ASP A 17 -30.19 -16.04 -11.27
CA ASP A 17 -31.12 -14.92 -11.07
C ASP A 17 -31.07 -14.38 -9.62
N GLU A 18 -31.02 -15.27 -8.62
CA GLU A 18 -30.88 -14.89 -7.20
C GLU A 18 -29.56 -14.15 -6.91
N LYS A 19 -28.45 -14.61 -7.52
CA LYS A 19 -27.15 -13.94 -7.39
C LYS A 19 -27.13 -12.60 -8.10
N GLU A 20 -27.76 -12.47 -9.27
CA GLU A 20 -27.88 -11.21 -9.99
C GLU A 20 -28.72 -10.17 -9.22
N GLU A 21 -29.82 -10.59 -8.59
CA GLU A 21 -30.60 -9.70 -7.71
C GLU A 21 -29.80 -9.26 -6.48
N LEU A 22 -29.03 -10.18 -5.88
CA LEU A 22 -28.17 -9.86 -4.74
C LEU A 22 -27.07 -8.86 -5.15
N ILE A 23 -26.43 -9.05 -6.30
CA ILE A 23 -25.43 -8.13 -6.85
C ILE A 23 -26.04 -6.74 -7.07
N LYS A 24 -27.20 -6.65 -7.73
CA LYS A 24 -27.90 -5.37 -7.94
C LYS A 24 -28.25 -4.68 -6.61
N SER A 25 -28.68 -5.43 -5.60
CA SER A 25 -28.99 -4.87 -4.28
C SER A 25 -27.74 -4.33 -3.56
N LEU A 26 -26.61 -5.01 -3.69
CA LEU A 26 -25.33 -4.61 -3.11
C LEU A 26 -24.74 -3.40 -3.84
N GLU A 27 -24.86 -3.34 -5.16
CA GLU A 27 -24.47 -2.19 -5.98
C GLU A 27 -25.27 -0.94 -5.60
N ALA A 28 -26.60 -1.07 -5.50
CA ALA A 28 -27.48 0.03 -5.06
C ALA A 28 -27.12 0.51 -3.64
N ARG A 29 -26.83 -0.42 -2.72
CA ARG A 29 -26.41 -0.10 -1.36
C ARG A 29 -25.04 0.60 -1.33
N SER A 30 -24.09 0.13 -2.14
CA SER A 30 -22.76 0.73 -2.28
C SER A 30 -22.85 2.14 -2.85
N GLN A 31 -23.66 2.35 -3.90
CA GLN A 31 -23.86 3.66 -4.51
C GLN A 31 -24.52 4.65 -3.54
N LYS A 32 -25.53 4.20 -2.77
CA LYS A 32 -26.14 5.02 -1.72
C LYS A 32 -25.12 5.39 -0.64
N MET A 33 -24.32 4.43 -0.18
CA MET A 33 -23.30 4.66 0.84
C MET A 33 -22.23 5.65 0.36
N LYS A 34 -21.81 5.57 -0.90
CA LYS A 34 -20.91 6.55 -1.53
C LYS A 34 -21.52 7.95 -1.56
N SER A 35 -22.80 8.07 -1.94
CA SER A 35 -23.51 9.36 -1.95
C SER A 35 -23.66 9.94 -0.54
N ASP A 36 -24.03 9.11 0.44
CA ASP A 36 -24.19 9.53 1.83
C ASP A 36 -22.84 9.97 2.42
N PHE A 37 -21.75 9.28 2.09
CA PHE A 37 -20.41 9.67 2.48
C PHE A 37 -19.96 10.99 1.84
N SER A 38 -20.25 11.21 0.55
CA SER A 38 -19.95 12.48 -0.12
C SER A 38 -20.67 13.65 0.55
N ARG A 39 -21.97 13.51 0.84
CA ARG A 39 -22.76 14.54 1.55
C ARG A 39 -22.30 14.76 2.98
N TYR A 40 -21.86 13.70 3.65
CA TYR A 40 -21.29 13.80 4.98
C TYR A 40 -19.98 14.59 4.95
N LYS A 41 -19.10 14.31 3.98
CA LYS A 41 -17.82 15.02 3.82
C LYS A 41 -18.04 16.51 3.58
N GLU A 42 -18.91 16.87 2.64
CA GLU A 42 -19.29 18.26 2.37
C GLU A 42 -19.82 18.96 3.64
N ARG A 43 -20.71 18.30 4.39
CA ARG A 43 -21.23 18.83 5.66
C ARG A 43 -20.14 19.02 6.72
N VAL A 44 -19.14 18.15 6.77
CA VAL A 44 -18.03 18.28 7.73
C VAL A 44 -17.14 19.45 7.33
N GLU A 45 -16.80 19.58 6.04
CA GLU A 45 -16.02 20.71 5.51
C GLU A 45 -16.74 22.05 5.80
N ASP A 46 -18.04 22.15 5.52
CA ASP A 46 -18.85 23.34 5.85
C ASP A 46 -18.85 23.67 7.35
N ARG A 47 -18.93 22.64 8.21
CA ARG A 47 -18.90 22.81 9.67
C ARG A 47 -17.54 23.30 10.13
N GLU A 48 -16.46 22.73 9.61
CA GLU A 48 -15.09 23.15 9.95
C GLU A 48 -14.84 24.60 9.53
N GLU A 49 -15.29 24.98 8.34
CA GLU A 49 -15.23 26.38 7.90
C GLU A 49 -16.06 27.31 8.79
N ALA A 50 -17.29 26.93 9.13
CA ALA A 50 -18.13 27.72 10.02
C ALA A 50 -17.51 27.88 11.42
N ILE A 51 -16.92 26.81 11.97
CA ILE A 51 -16.20 26.86 13.25
C ILE A 51 -14.99 27.79 13.14
N ARG A 52 -14.23 27.69 12.05
CA ARG A 52 -13.06 28.53 11.80
C ARG A 52 -13.45 30.00 11.71
N ARG A 53 -14.45 30.35 10.91
CA ARG A 53 -14.96 31.73 10.76
C ARG A 53 -15.45 32.28 12.11
N LYS A 54 -16.20 31.48 12.88
CA LYS A 54 -16.68 31.87 14.21
C LYS A 54 -15.53 32.09 15.20
N ALA A 55 -14.51 31.23 15.19
CA ALA A 55 -13.34 31.37 16.05
C ALA A 55 -12.55 32.65 15.72
N TYR A 56 -12.37 32.96 14.43
CA TYR A 56 -11.75 34.22 14.00
C TYR A 56 -12.56 35.45 14.41
N SER A 57 -13.88 35.41 14.22
CA SER A 57 -14.78 36.50 14.65
C SER A 57 -14.70 36.75 16.16
N GLU A 58 -14.71 35.69 16.97
CA GLU A 58 -14.59 35.82 18.43
C GLU A 58 -13.22 36.36 18.86
N LEU A 59 -12.14 35.90 18.22
CA LEU A 59 -10.80 36.40 18.47
C LEU A 59 -10.67 37.89 18.10
N ALA A 60 -11.16 38.27 16.92
CA ALA A 60 -11.20 39.65 16.46
C ALA A 60 -12.00 40.53 17.44
N SER A 61 -13.18 40.07 17.87
CA SER A 61 -14.01 40.80 18.83
C SER A 61 -13.32 41.05 20.17
N ARG A 62 -12.52 40.09 20.67
CA ARG A 62 -11.73 40.28 21.91
C ARG A 62 -10.61 41.28 21.70
N LEU A 63 -9.96 41.24 20.53
CA LEU A 63 -8.86 42.14 20.18
C LEU A 63 -9.33 43.59 19.97
N LEU A 64 -10.59 43.83 19.62
CA LEU A 64 -11.17 45.18 19.50
C LEU A 64 -10.97 46.04 20.76
N SER A 65 -10.96 45.43 21.95
CA SER A 65 -10.68 46.16 23.20
C SER A 65 -9.26 46.76 23.25
N VAL A 66 -8.28 46.08 22.66
CA VAL A 66 -6.90 46.54 22.53
C VAL A 66 -6.81 47.62 21.47
N VAL A 67 -7.49 47.42 20.33
CA VAL A 67 -7.60 48.40 19.24
C VAL A 67 -8.16 49.73 19.75
N ASP A 68 -9.23 49.70 20.55
CA ASP A 68 -9.82 50.91 21.17
C ASP A 68 -8.86 51.59 22.15
N THR A 69 -8.05 50.81 22.87
CA THR A 69 -7.04 51.34 23.79
C THR A 69 -5.91 52.02 23.03
N LEU A 70 -5.49 51.46 21.88
CA LEU A 70 -4.49 52.06 20.99
C LEU A 70 -5.01 53.34 20.33
N ASP A 71 -6.28 53.38 19.91
CA ASP A 71 -6.91 54.57 19.34
C ASP A 71 -7.00 55.71 20.38
N ARG A 72 -7.38 55.38 21.63
CA ARG A 72 -7.32 56.32 22.75
C ARG A 72 -5.91 56.79 23.06
N ALA A 73 -4.92 55.90 23.02
CA ALA A 73 -3.53 56.24 23.25
C ALA A 73 -3.03 57.23 22.18
N LYS A 74 -3.36 57.00 20.90
CA LYS A 74 -3.06 57.92 19.79
C LYS A 74 -3.59 59.33 20.05
N ASP A 75 -4.83 59.45 20.56
CA ASP A 75 -5.44 60.75 20.86
C ASP A 75 -4.83 61.43 22.10
N SER A 76 -4.30 60.67 23.06
CA SER A 76 -3.69 61.20 24.29
C SER A 76 -2.36 61.94 24.06
N TYR A 77 -1.67 61.70 22.93
CA TYR A 77 -0.41 62.38 22.59
C TYR A 77 -0.61 63.77 21.95
N LYS A 78 -1.83 64.31 21.93
CA LYS A 78 -2.09 65.73 21.60
C LYS A 78 -1.61 66.61 22.77
N THR A 79 -0.30 66.86 22.84
CA THR A 79 0.31 67.63 23.94
C THR A 79 0.68 69.03 23.46
N ASP A 80 0.05 70.06 24.04
CA ASP A 80 0.39 71.47 23.80
C ASP A 80 1.39 71.89 24.90
N SER A 81 2.62 71.40 24.76
CA SER A 81 3.66 71.53 25.81
C SER A 81 4.55 72.77 25.63
N GLY A 82 4.47 73.45 24.47
CA GLY A 82 5.28 74.63 24.16
C GLY A 82 6.77 74.34 23.98
N CYS A 83 7.15 73.06 23.97
CA CYS A 83 8.53 72.60 23.77
C CYS A 83 8.61 71.81 22.47
N GLU A 84 9.30 72.37 21.47
CA GLU A 84 9.39 71.82 20.11
C GLU A 84 9.92 70.37 20.07
N VAL A 85 10.82 70.01 20.99
CA VAL A 85 11.38 68.65 21.08
C VAL A 85 10.33 67.64 21.56
N VAL A 86 9.52 68.03 22.55
CA VAL A 86 8.45 67.17 23.10
C VAL A 86 7.33 66.99 22.08
N GLU A 87 6.99 68.06 21.35
CA GLU A 87 6.00 68.02 20.27
C GLU A 87 6.43 67.11 19.12
N LYS A 88 7.69 67.19 18.67
CA LYS A 88 8.23 66.30 17.63
C LYS A 88 8.25 64.82 18.06
N ILE A 89 8.61 64.52 19.31
CA ILE A 89 8.59 63.15 19.84
C ILE A 89 7.15 62.64 19.94
N ALA A 90 6.22 63.47 20.40
CA ALA A 90 4.81 63.12 20.49
C ALA A 90 4.21 62.85 19.10
N GLU A 91 4.55 63.67 18.10
CA GLU A 91 4.11 63.50 16.72
C GLU A 91 4.70 62.24 16.07
N GLY A 92 5.99 61.97 16.25
CA GLY A 92 6.64 60.74 15.78
C GLY A 92 6.05 59.48 16.41
N THR A 93 5.80 59.52 17.73
CA THR A 93 5.16 58.41 18.45
C THR A 93 3.73 58.18 17.97
N ARG A 94 2.97 59.25 17.76
CA ARG A 94 1.60 59.19 17.23
C ARG A 94 1.57 58.60 15.82
N SER A 95 2.47 59.03 14.94
CA SER A 95 2.59 58.50 13.58
C SER A 95 2.91 57.01 13.59
N ASN A 96 3.86 56.57 14.43
CA ASN A 96 4.19 55.15 14.57
C ASN A 96 3.02 54.32 15.11
N LEU A 97 2.28 54.84 16.09
CA LEU A 97 1.06 54.20 16.60
C LEU A 97 -0.03 54.10 15.51
N GLU A 98 -0.19 55.13 14.69
CA GLU A 98 -1.15 55.14 13.58
C GLU A 98 -0.78 54.15 12.47
N ILE A 99 0.50 54.06 12.10
CA ILE A 99 1.00 53.07 11.14
C ILE A 99 0.77 51.66 11.69
N THR A 100 1.14 51.41 12.95
CA THR A 100 0.98 50.09 13.59
C THR A 100 -0.50 49.70 13.69
N PHE A 101 -1.37 50.65 14.01
CA PHE A 101 -2.82 50.46 14.07
C PHE A 101 -3.39 50.08 12.69
N ASN A 102 -3.01 50.80 11.64
CA ASN A 102 -3.47 50.52 10.28
C ASN A 102 -2.92 49.17 9.77
N GLN A 103 -1.67 48.83 10.08
CA GLN A 103 -1.10 47.52 9.79
C GLN A 103 -1.87 46.39 10.49
N LEU A 104 -2.21 46.56 11.77
CA LEU A 104 -3.01 45.59 12.52
C LEU A 104 -4.40 45.37 11.91
N LEU A 105 -5.09 46.44 11.53
CA LEU A 105 -6.40 46.32 10.88
C LEU A 105 -6.31 45.66 9.50
N ASN A 106 -5.33 46.04 8.69
CA ASN A 106 -5.12 45.48 7.35
C ASN A 106 -4.74 43.99 7.41
N THR A 107 -3.87 43.60 8.34
CA THR A 107 -3.46 42.19 8.52
C THR A 107 -4.59 41.27 8.97
N LEU A 108 -5.57 41.82 9.69
CA LEU A 108 -6.74 41.09 10.14
C LEU A 108 -7.94 41.26 9.20
N GLU A 109 -7.79 41.97 8.08
CA GLU A 109 -8.87 42.27 7.13
C GLU A 109 -10.09 42.96 7.80
N ILE A 110 -9.81 43.76 8.85
CA ILE A 110 -10.84 44.49 9.59
C ILE A 110 -11.02 45.87 8.96
N THR A 111 -12.27 46.19 8.63
CA THR A 111 -12.66 47.51 8.12
C THR A 111 -13.36 48.31 9.22
N SER A 112 -12.96 49.57 9.42
CA SER A 112 -13.55 50.44 10.43
C SER A 112 -14.80 51.14 9.90
N ILE A 113 -15.88 51.15 10.68
CA ILE A 113 -17.08 51.94 10.47
C ILE A 113 -16.96 53.21 11.34
N ALA A 114 -16.72 54.35 10.70
CA ALA A 114 -16.59 55.64 11.37
C ALA A 114 -17.41 56.71 10.62
N PRO A 115 -18.74 56.77 10.82
CA PRO A 115 -19.58 57.74 10.14
C PRO A 115 -19.26 59.16 10.59
N SER A 116 -19.32 60.10 9.65
CA SER A 116 -19.11 61.52 9.90
C SER A 116 -20.35 62.18 10.51
N ALA A 117 -20.16 63.31 11.20
CA ALA A 117 -21.28 64.15 11.62
C ALA A 117 -22.09 64.62 10.40
N GLY A 118 -23.40 64.43 10.44
CA GLY A 118 -24.36 64.73 9.37
C GLY A 118 -24.73 63.54 8.47
N GLU A 119 -24.06 62.39 8.59
CA GLU A 119 -24.46 61.18 7.86
C GLU A 119 -25.76 60.58 8.42
N ARG A 120 -26.52 59.86 7.57
CA ARG A 120 -27.77 59.20 8.00
C ARG A 120 -27.47 57.98 8.86
N PHE A 121 -28.24 57.82 9.94
CA PHE A 121 -28.20 56.64 10.77
C PHE A 121 -28.66 55.39 10.00
N ASN A 122 -27.99 54.26 10.21
CA ASN A 122 -28.31 52.97 9.61
C ASN A 122 -28.37 51.91 10.72
N ASP A 123 -29.55 51.31 10.92
CA ASP A 123 -29.82 50.33 11.97
C ASP A 123 -28.94 49.06 11.85
N GLU A 124 -28.46 48.73 10.65
CA GLU A 124 -27.61 47.56 10.42
C GLU A 124 -26.14 47.79 10.83
N LEU A 125 -25.67 49.04 10.81
CA LEU A 125 -24.24 49.37 10.99
C LEU A 125 -23.98 50.19 12.26
N HIS A 126 -24.99 50.85 12.80
CA HIS A 126 -24.88 51.84 13.87
C HIS A 126 -25.82 51.53 15.03
N THR A 127 -25.34 51.77 16.26
CA THR A 127 -26.14 51.71 17.49
C THR A 127 -26.24 53.11 18.09
N ALA A 128 -27.45 53.64 18.22
CA ALA A 128 -27.69 54.93 18.87
C ALA A 128 -27.62 54.78 20.40
N ILE A 129 -26.61 55.40 21.03
CA ILE A 129 -26.49 55.40 22.51
C ILE A 129 -27.31 56.53 23.12
N GLU A 130 -27.29 57.70 22.49
CA GLU A 130 -27.92 58.90 23.00
C GLU A 130 -28.61 59.66 21.86
N THR A 131 -29.69 60.36 22.19
CA THR A 131 -30.47 61.15 21.26
C THR A 131 -30.52 62.59 21.76
N THR A 132 -29.89 63.50 21.03
CA THR A 132 -29.70 64.90 21.45
C THR A 132 -30.49 65.83 20.54
N PRO A 133 -31.20 66.83 21.07
CA PRO A 133 -31.83 67.85 20.24
C PRO A 133 -30.76 68.66 19.50
N ASN A 134 -30.88 68.76 18.18
CA ASN A 134 -29.99 69.56 17.33
C ASN A 134 -30.84 70.21 16.23
N ASP A 135 -30.80 71.54 16.15
CA ASP A 135 -31.61 72.32 15.22
C ASP A 135 -30.98 72.42 13.82
N PHE A 136 -29.72 71.98 13.66
CA PHE A 136 -28.96 72.09 12.41
C PHE A 136 -28.90 70.80 11.59
N LEU A 137 -29.14 69.65 12.21
CA LEU A 137 -29.03 68.33 11.57
C LEU A 137 -30.41 67.66 11.52
N PRO A 138 -30.84 67.10 10.37
CA PRO A 138 -32.12 66.41 10.24
C PRO A 138 -32.34 65.28 11.25
N ASP A 139 -33.60 64.91 11.49
CA ASP A 139 -33.95 63.79 12.37
C ASP A 139 -33.26 62.49 11.91
N LYS A 140 -32.78 61.69 12.86
CA LYS A 140 -31.96 60.48 12.61
C LYS A 140 -30.64 60.71 11.85
N SER A 141 -30.10 61.92 11.89
CA SER A 141 -28.70 62.19 11.45
C SER A 141 -27.73 61.97 12.60
N ILE A 142 -26.50 61.55 12.27
CA ILE A 142 -25.43 61.31 13.23
C ILE A 142 -24.84 62.65 13.67
N VAL A 143 -24.82 62.92 14.97
CA VAL A 143 -24.27 64.14 15.56
C VAL A 143 -22.78 63.96 15.87
N SER A 144 -22.44 62.83 16.50
CA SER A 144 -21.05 62.50 16.83
C SER A 144 -20.86 60.99 16.99
N LEU A 145 -19.62 60.54 16.75
CA LEU A 145 -19.18 59.17 16.95
C LEU A 145 -18.62 59.02 18.37
N VAL A 146 -19.20 58.10 19.16
CA VAL A 146 -18.75 57.79 20.52
C VAL A 146 -17.70 56.68 20.48
N ARG A 147 -17.93 55.65 19.67
CA ARG A 147 -17.00 54.53 19.49
C ARG A 147 -17.11 53.98 18.08
N LYS A 148 -15.97 53.77 17.42
CA LYS A 148 -15.88 53.21 16.07
C LYS A 148 -16.48 51.79 16.03
N GLY A 149 -17.16 51.47 14.93
CA GLY A 149 -17.60 50.12 14.61
C GLY A 149 -16.56 49.40 13.74
N TYR A 150 -16.68 48.08 13.60
CA TYR A 150 -15.74 47.26 12.84
C TYR A 150 -16.44 46.09 12.14
N MET A 151 -16.03 45.79 10.91
CA MET A 151 -16.46 44.61 10.14
C MET A 151 -15.24 43.75 9.79
N LEU A 152 -15.42 42.44 9.78
CA LEU A 152 -14.42 41.46 9.35
C LEU A 152 -14.96 40.75 8.12
N ASN A 153 -14.26 40.85 7.00
CA ASN A 153 -14.64 40.16 5.76
C ASN A 153 -16.10 40.37 5.34
N GLY A 154 -16.63 41.58 5.60
CA GLY A 154 -18.01 41.98 5.31
C GLY A 154 -19.05 41.58 6.36
N GLU A 155 -18.66 40.85 7.41
CA GLU A 155 -19.53 40.51 8.55
C GLU A 155 -19.35 41.54 9.68
N LEU A 156 -20.47 42.04 10.21
CA LEU A 156 -20.46 43.01 11.29
C LEU A 156 -20.05 42.32 12.61
N ILE A 157 -18.85 42.63 13.11
CA ILE A 157 -18.44 42.19 14.46
C ILE A 157 -19.04 43.13 15.49
N ARG A 158 -19.01 44.44 15.22
CA ARG A 158 -19.46 45.44 16.16
C ARG A 158 -19.99 46.71 15.48
N PRO A 159 -21.23 47.15 15.78
CA PRO A 159 -21.76 48.39 15.24
C PRO A 159 -21.04 49.62 15.81
N ALA A 160 -21.04 50.71 15.05
CA ALA A 160 -20.53 51.99 15.52
C ALA A 160 -21.51 52.63 16.50
N GLU A 161 -21.02 53.09 17.65
CA GLU A 161 -21.84 53.73 18.67
C GLU A 161 -21.88 55.24 18.41
N VAL A 162 -23.08 55.77 18.18
CA VAL A 162 -23.28 57.15 17.73
C VAL A 162 -24.33 57.87 18.57
N VAL A 163 -24.23 59.21 18.60
CA VAL A 163 -25.28 60.10 19.10
C VAL A 163 -26.10 60.57 17.91
N ILE A 164 -27.42 60.46 17.97
CA ILE A 164 -28.32 60.85 16.88
C ILE A 164 -29.09 62.14 17.19
N SER A 165 -29.43 62.89 16.15
CA SER A 165 -30.25 64.11 16.26
C SER A 165 -31.72 63.79 16.43
N ARG A 166 -32.41 64.57 17.29
CA ARG A 166 -33.87 64.53 17.50
C ARG A 166 -34.63 65.74 16.93
N GLY A 167 -33.96 66.69 16.28
CA GLY A 167 -34.59 67.84 15.62
C GLY A 167 -34.37 67.71 14.12
N GLY A 168 -35.20 68.17 13.19
CA GLY A 168 -36.42 68.98 13.19
C GLY A 168 -36.43 69.67 11.81
N GLU A 169 -37.53 69.61 11.05
CA GLU A 169 -37.62 70.13 9.67
C GLU A 169 -37.35 71.65 9.57
N ALA A 170 -36.09 72.10 9.63
CA ALA A 170 -35.69 73.49 9.35
C ALA A 170 -34.15 73.63 9.29
N GLY A 171 -33.52 73.32 8.16
CA GLY A 171 -32.05 73.40 8.06
C GLY A 171 -31.46 73.69 6.68
N GLU A 172 -32.25 74.11 5.68
CA GLU A 172 -31.73 74.42 4.34
C GLU A 172 -31.58 75.92 4.02
N GLU A 173 -31.96 76.84 4.90
CA GLU A 173 -31.86 78.27 4.62
C GLU A 173 -31.30 79.05 5.82
N LYS A 174 -29.96 79.15 5.97
CA LYS A 174 -29.27 80.25 6.71
C LYS A 174 -27.73 80.22 6.78
N ALA A 175 -27.01 79.52 5.90
CA ALA A 175 -25.54 79.51 5.92
C ALA A 175 -24.87 80.57 5.03
N GLU A 176 -25.60 81.29 4.17
CA GLU A 176 -24.98 82.05 3.07
C GLU A 176 -24.90 83.59 3.26
N ALA A 177 -25.32 84.15 4.40
CA ALA A 177 -25.44 85.60 4.56
C ALA A 177 -24.34 86.31 5.38
N GLU A 178 -23.50 85.61 6.17
CA GLU A 178 -22.57 86.28 7.10
C GLU A 178 -21.09 86.34 6.66
N ALA A 179 -20.72 85.71 5.53
CA ALA A 179 -19.32 85.62 5.09
C ALA A 179 -18.77 86.86 4.37
N LYS A 180 -19.60 87.85 4.00
CA LYS A 180 -19.19 88.95 3.10
C LYS A 180 -18.76 90.24 3.80
N SER A 181 -19.20 90.50 5.04
CA SER A 181 -18.93 91.78 5.72
C SER A 181 -17.61 91.85 6.51
N ARG A 182 -16.92 90.73 6.72
CA ARG A 182 -15.64 90.70 7.49
C ARG A 182 -14.38 90.88 6.63
N ARG A 183 -14.48 90.83 5.30
CA ARG A 183 -13.31 90.84 4.39
C ARG A 183 -12.69 92.22 4.19
N GLU A 184 -13.45 93.31 4.29
CA GLU A 184 -12.96 94.65 3.90
C GLU A 184 -12.25 95.41 5.04
N SER A 185 -12.56 95.14 6.30
CA SER A 185 -11.90 95.83 7.44
C SER A 185 -10.51 95.31 7.78
N ILE A 186 -10.13 94.12 7.29
CA ILE A 186 -8.87 93.47 7.65
C ILE A 186 -7.75 93.86 6.67
N LEU A 187 -8.08 94.01 5.38
CA LEU A 187 -7.11 94.32 4.32
C LEU A 187 -6.45 95.70 4.49
N SER A 188 -7.15 96.70 5.04
CA SER A 188 -6.60 98.06 5.21
C SER A 188 -5.66 98.23 6.40
N LYS A 189 -5.77 97.37 7.44
CA LYS A 189 -4.79 97.28 8.53
C LYS A 189 -3.54 96.51 8.10
N PHE A 190 -3.69 95.57 7.17
CA PHE A 190 -2.61 94.73 6.69
C PHE A 190 -1.62 95.48 5.81
N LEU A 191 -2.11 96.35 4.90
CA LEU A 191 -1.27 97.08 3.94
C LEU A 191 -0.36 98.16 4.56
N ARG A 192 -0.61 98.59 5.81
CA ARG A 192 0.25 99.56 6.52
C ARG A 192 1.49 98.93 7.18
N ASN A 193 1.52 97.61 7.35
CA ASN A 193 2.63 96.89 7.97
C ASN A 193 3.68 96.34 6.98
N VAL A 194 3.51 96.64 5.68
CA VAL A 194 4.24 96.02 4.56
C VAL A 194 5.70 96.51 4.43
N GLU A 195 6.08 97.66 5.01
CA GLU A 195 7.45 98.21 4.90
C GLU A 195 8.32 98.08 6.16
N SER A 196 8.00 97.17 7.09
CA SER A 196 8.81 97.01 8.30
C SER A 196 9.97 96.03 8.12
N ARG A 197 11.06 96.23 8.90
CA ARG A 197 12.19 95.28 9.07
C ARG A 197 11.75 93.85 9.45
N VAL A 198 10.51 93.67 9.89
CA VAL A 198 9.90 92.36 10.19
C VAL A 198 9.56 91.61 8.90
N PHE A 199 9.09 92.29 7.84
CA PHE A 199 8.82 91.67 6.55
C PHE A 199 10.12 91.21 5.88
N LYS A 200 11.19 92.01 5.94
CA LYS A 200 12.52 91.60 5.43
C LYS A 200 13.11 90.40 6.17
N ARG A 201 12.91 90.30 7.50
CA ARG A 201 13.30 89.12 8.28
C ARG A 201 12.50 87.88 7.90
N LYS A 202 11.17 88.00 7.79
CA LYS A 202 10.31 86.90 7.34
C LYS A 202 10.61 86.47 5.90
N PHE A 203 10.94 87.41 5.01
CA PHE A 203 11.34 87.09 3.64
C PHE A 203 12.66 86.31 3.62
N LYS A 204 13.64 86.72 4.44
CA LYS A 204 14.90 85.98 4.60
C LYS A 204 14.70 84.60 5.22
N GLU A 205 13.85 84.47 6.24
CA GLU A 205 13.44 83.16 6.81
C GLU A 205 12.74 82.28 5.77
N LEU A 206 11.93 82.87 4.88
CA LEU A 206 11.27 82.15 3.79
C LEU A 206 12.26 81.71 2.71
N GLU A 207 13.27 82.52 2.40
CA GLU A 207 14.37 82.12 1.50
C GLU A 207 15.21 80.99 2.10
N GLU A 208 15.53 81.06 3.40
CA GLU A 208 16.22 79.98 4.12
C GLU A 208 15.40 78.69 4.16
N ARG A 209 14.09 78.78 4.48
CA ARG A 209 13.18 77.62 4.41
C ARG A 209 13.03 77.06 3.00
N LYS A 210 13.01 77.92 1.97
CA LYS A 210 12.97 77.48 0.58
C LYS A 210 14.20 76.65 0.24
N ARG A 211 15.38 77.11 0.66
CA ARG A 211 16.65 76.37 0.48
C ARG A 211 16.66 75.04 1.23
N GLU A 212 16.15 75.01 2.47
CA GLU A 212 16.00 73.76 3.24
C GLU A 212 15.02 72.77 2.58
N LEU A 213 13.95 73.28 1.97
CA LEU A 213 13.00 72.46 1.22
C LEU A 213 13.61 71.93 -0.08
N GLU A 214 14.39 72.74 -0.80
CA GLU A 214 15.14 72.32 -1.99
C GLU A 214 16.16 71.22 -1.61
N GLU A 215 16.89 71.35 -0.50
CA GLU A 215 17.81 70.30 0.00
C GLU A 215 17.06 69.00 0.37
N ARG A 216 15.89 69.10 1.01
CA ARG A 216 15.05 67.93 1.32
C ARG A 216 14.48 67.27 0.08
N GLU A 217 14.14 68.05 -0.95
CA GLU A 217 13.68 67.53 -2.24
C GLU A 217 14.79 66.70 -2.91
N ASP A 218 16.03 67.19 -2.88
CA ASP A 218 17.20 66.44 -3.38
C ASP A 218 17.46 65.15 -2.57
N GLU A 219 17.31 65.18 -1.24
CA GLU A 219 17.42 63.98 -0.39
C GLU A 219 16.31 62.97 -0.66
N LEU A 220 15.07 63.43 -0.83
CA LEU A 220 13.95 62.58 -1.22
C LEU A 220 14.16 61.97 -2.60
N GLY A 221 14.72 62.70 -3.56
CA GLY A 221 15.08 62.19 -4.88
C GLY A 221 16.11 61.06 -4.81
N LYS A 222 17.15 61.19 -3.97
CA LYS A 222 18.14 60.11 -3.73
C LYS A 222 17.52 58.88 -3.09
N ASN A 223 16.62 59.07 -2.11
CA ASN A 223 15.90 57.98 -1.47
C ASN A 223 14.96 57.28 -2.46
N GLU A 224 14.28 58.03 -3.33
CA GLU A 224 13.44 57.48 -4.39
C GLU A 224 14.26 56.65 -5.38
N GLU A 225 15.45 57.13 -5.77
CA GLU A 225 16.35 56.39 -6.65
C GLU A 225 16.86 55.09 -5.99
N MET A 226 17.23 55.15 -4.71
CA MET A 226 17.63 53.97 -3.94
C MET A 226 16.50 52.93 -3.87
N LEU A 227 15.27 53.37 -3.57
CA LEU A 227 14.10 52.50 -3.55
C LEU A 227 13.82 51.88 -4.92
N ARG A 228 13.93 52.66 -6.01
CA ARG A 228 13.78 52.13 -7.37
C ARG A 228 14.82 51.06 -7.68
N ASN A 229 16.06 51.21 -7.22
CA ASN A 229 17.10 50.19 -7.39
C ASN A 229 16.81 48.93 -6.57
N SER A 230 16.37 49.07 -5.31
CA SER A 230 15.95 47.92 -4.50
C SER A 230 14.75 47.18 -5.09
N VAL A 231 13.78 47.89 -5.68
CA VAL A 231 12.65 47.26 -6.39
C VAL A 231 13.16 46.45 -7.58
N ARG A 232 14.05 46.99 -8.40
CA ARG A 232 14.65 46.24 -9.52
C ARG A 232 15.40 44.99 -9.06
N GLU A 233 16.15 45.08 -7.95
CA GLU A 233 16.82 43.91 -7.37
C GLU A 233 15.82 42.84 -6.92
N LEU A 234 14.69 43.25 -6.31
CA LEU A 234 13.63 42.33 -5.93
C LEU A 234 12.98 41.67 -7.15
N ASP A 235 12.73 42.44 -8.22
CA ASP A 235 12.19 41.90 -9.48
C ASP A 235 13.12 40.82 -10.06
N THR A 236 14.44 41.07 -10.11
CA THR A 236 15.40 40.07 -10.60
C THR A 236 15.44 38.81 -9.71
N ARG A 237 15.34 38.96 -8.39
CA ARG A 237 15.26 37.82 -7.48
C ARG A 237 13.95 37.05 -7.65
N GLU A 238 12.84 37.73 -7.90
CA GLU A 238 11.56 37.09 -8.19
C GLU A 238 11.66 36.21 -9.45
N GLU A 239 12.31 36.71 -10.50
CA GLU A 239 12.58 35.92 -11.71
C GLU A 239 13.49 34.72 -11.45
N GLU A 240 14.57 34.90 -10.66
CA GLU A 240 15.42 33.78 -10.22
C GLU A 240 14.66 32.74 -9.39
N PHE A 241 13.72 33.17 -8.54
CA PHE A 241 12.87 32.24 -7.79
C PHE A 241 11.91 31.49 -8.70
N LYS A 242 11.30 32.17 -9.69
CA LYS A 242 10.41 31.54 -10.68
C LYS A 242 11.15 30.46 -11.48
N THR A 243 12.33 30.79 -12.01
CA THR A 243 13.15 29.83 -12.75
C THR A 243 13.56 28.62 -11.90
N ARG A 244 13.98 28.84 -10.64
CA ARG A 244 14.25 27.74 -9.71
C ARG A 244 13.01 26.89 -9.41
N MET A 245 11.85 27.51 -9.22
CA MET A 245 10.60 26.78 -9.02
C MET A 245 10.28 25.89 -10.23
N GLU A 246 10.44 26.40 -11.44
CA GLU A 246 10.27 25.61 -12.67
C GLU A 246 11.27 24.44 -12.74
N GLU A 247 12.56 24.66 -12.44
CA GLU A 247 13.55 23.58 -12.36
C GLU A 247 13.18 22.52 -11.33
N TRP A 248 12.70 22.93 -10.15
CA TRP A 248 12.30 22.02 -9.09
C TRP A 248 11.06 21.23 -9.48
N THR A 249 10.09 21.85 -10.19
CA THR A 249 8.93 21.13 -10.72
C THR A 249 9.35 20.08 -11.74
N LYS A 250 10.26 20.41 -12.67
CA LYS A 250 10.79 19.43 -13.64
C LYS A 250 11.52 18.29 -12.96
N ARG A 251 12.40 18.58 -12.00
CA ARG A 251 13.10 17.54 -11.22
C ARG A 251 12.12 16.64 -10.46
N LYS A 252 11.06 17.23 -9.91
CA LYS A 252 10.01 16.47 -9.23
C LYS A 252 9.29 15.53 -10.20
N GLU A 253 8.90 16.01 -11.38
CA GLU A 253 8.27 15.18 -12.42
C GLU A 253 9.20 14.06 -12.91
N GLU A 254 10.49 14.36 -13.10
CA GLU A 254 11.51 13.36 -13.46
C GLU A 254 11.64 12.28 -12.38
N GLU A 255 11.71 12.65 -11.10
CA GLU A 255 11.78 11.69 -10.00
C GLU A 255 10.47 10.89 -9.84
N GLU A 256 9.30 11.51 -10.03
CA GLU A 256 8.02 10.78 -10.06
C GLU A 256 7.99 9.74 -11.20
N SER A 257 8.54 10.06 -12.37
CA SER A 257 8.68 9.09 -13.46
C SER A 257 9.61 7.92 -13.11
N ARG A 258 10.75 8.20 -12.45
CA ARG A 258 11.69 7.17 -11.97
C ARG A 258 11.07 6.26 -10.93
N ILE A 259 10.28 6.83 -10.02
CA ILE A 259 9.54 6.06 -9.01
C ILE A 259 8.56 5.11 -9.70
N ASN A 260 7.79 5.59 -10.67
CA ASN A 260 6.85 4.76 -11.41
C ASN A 260 7.57 3.61 -12.17
N GLU A 261 8.72 3.88 -12.79
CA GLU A 261 9.53 2.83 -13.43
C GLU A 261 10.04 1.78 -12.43
N LEU A 262 10.50 2.22 -11.26
CA LEU A 262 10.94 1.32 -10.19
C LEU A 262 9.80 0.49 -9.62
N GLU A 263 8.60 1.07 -9.50
CA GLU A 263 7.39 0.36 -9.09
C GLU A 263 7.00 -0.72 -10.10
N GLN A 264 6.99 -0.41 -11.39
CA GLN A 264 6.75 -1.40 -12.45
C GLN A 264 7.80 -2.53 -12.41
N ARG A 265 9.07 -2.19 -12.22
CA ARG A 265 10.14 -3.19 -12.11
C ARG A 265 9.99 -4.07 -10.87
N LYS A 266 9.55 -3.48 -9.74
CA LYS A 266 9.25 -4.22 -8.51
C LYS A 266 8.10 -5.20 -8.74
N GLU A 267 7.02 -4.78 -9.40
CA GLU A 267 5.89 -5.66 -9.73
C GLU A 267 6.30 -6.81 -10.66
N ALA A 268 7.13 -6.53 -11.67
CA ALA A 268 7.69 -7.56 -12.55
C ALA A 268 8.52 -8.60 -11.77
N LEU A 269 9.40 -8.14 -10.86
CA LEU A 269 10.20 -9.03 -10.01
C LEU A 269 9.34 -9.86 -9.05
N ILE A 270 8.24 -9.31 -8.54
CA ILE A 270 7.28 -10.06 -7.71
C ILE A 270 6.65 -11.19 -8.53
N ALA A 271 6.21 -10.90 -9.76
CA ALA A 271 5.64 -11.91 -10.65
C ALA A 271 6.64 -13.03 -10.99
N GLU A 272 7.91 -12.69 -11.25
CA GLU A 272 8.99 -13.66 -11.45
C GLU A 272 9.21 -14.53 -10.21
N LEU A 273 9.28 -13.93 -9.01
CA LEU A 273 9.43 -14.67 -7.75
C LEU A 273 8.26 -15.62 -7.49
N GLU A 274 7.04 -15.22 -7.80
CA GLU A 274 5.88 -16.12 -7.73
C GLU A 274 5.98 -17.26 -8.74
N GLY A 275 6.46 -16.99 -9.96
CA GLY A 275 6.76 -18.01 -10.96
C GLY A 275 7.76 -19.05 -10.45
N LEU A 276 8.89 -18.59 -9.90
CA LEU A 276 9.90 -19.45 -9.30
C LEU A 276 9.35 -20.26 -8.11
N LYS A 277 8.52 -19.66 -7.25
CA LYS A 277 7.86 -20.37 -6.14
C LYS A 277 6.90 -21.47 -6.64
N ARG A 278 6.18 -21.25 -7.75
CA ARG A 278 5.35 -22.29 -8.38
C ARG A 278 6.23 -23.44 -8.87
N GLN A 279 7.30 -23.14 -9.60
CA GLN A 279 8.26 -24.15 -10.07
C GLN A 279 8.86 -24.95 -8.92
N LEU A 280 9.24 -24.28 -7.83
CA LEU A 280 9.82 -24.94 -6.66
C LEU A 280 8.82 -25.88 -5.96
N ARG A 281 7.54 -25.51 -5.91
CA ARG A 281 6.47 -26.41 -5.42
C ARG A 281 6.34 -27.65 -6.31
N THR A 282 6.32 -27.50 -7.63
CA THR A 282 6.26 -28.64 -8.56
C THR A 282 7.48 -29.54 -8.44
N ILE A 283 8.68 -28.98 -8.28
CA ILE A 283 9.90 -29.77 -8.03
C ILE A 283 9.78 -30.55 -6.72
N HIS A 284 9.26 -29.93 -5.66
CA HIS A 284 9.06 -30.59 -4.38
C HIS A 284 8.05 -31.75 -4.47
N GLU A 285 6.93 -31.55 -5.16
CA GLU A 285 5.94 -32.61 -5.42
C GLU A 285 6.55 -33.79 -6.20
N ASN A 286 7.33 -33.50 -7.24
CA ASN A 286 8.03 -34.51 -8.02
C ASN A 286 9.06 -35.28 -7.18
N LEU A 287 9.80 -34.59 -6.30
CA LEU A 287 10.74 -35.23 -5.36
C LEU A 287 10.01 -36.18 -4.41
N ASN A 288 8.92 -35.73 -3.79
CA ASN A 288 8.13 -36.57 -2.90
C ASN A 288 7.57 -37.80 -3.64
N ALA A 289 7.11 -37.63 -4.89
CA ALA A 289 6.65 -38.74 -5.72
C ALA A 289 7.77 -39.73 -6.07
N LEU A 290 9.00 -39.24 -6.28
CA LEU A 290 10.18 -40.08 -6.50
C LEU A 290 10.59 -40.84 -5.25
N ASP A 291 10.52 -40.23 -4.07
CA ASP A 291 10.80 -40.90 -2.80
C ASP A 291 9.83 -42.07 -2.56
N VAL A 292 8.53 -41.88 -2.80
CA VAL A 292 7.55 -42.97 -2.72
C VAL A 292 7.85 -44.10 -3.71
N LYS A 293 8.27 -43.76 -4.94
CA LYS A 293 8.68 -44.78 -5.93
C LYS A 293 9.93 -45.52 -5.51
N LYS A 294 10.91 -44.82 -4.93
CA LYS A 294 12.14 -45.41 -4.39
C LYS A 294 11.83 -46.41 -3.28
N ASP A 295 10.94 -46.05 -2.34
CA ASP A 295 10.53 -46.94 -1.26
C ASP A 295 9.81 -48.18 -1.80
N LYS A 296 8.96 -48.02 -2.82
CA LYS A 296 8.30 -49.15 -3.49
C LYS A 296 9.31 -50.12 -4.12
N VAL A 297 10.30 -49.59 -4.85
CA VAL A 297 11.36 -50.41 -5.47
C VAL A 297 12.21 -51.11 -4.40
N ALA A 298 12.51 -50.44 -3.29
CA ALA A 298 13.23 -51.06 -2.18
C ALA A 298 12.46 -52.25 -1.59
N ILE A 299 11.14 -52.11 -1.39
CA ILE A 299 10.28 -53.20 -0.92
C ILE A 299 10.25 -54.35 -1.93
N GLU A 300 10.06 -54.05 -3.22
CA GLU A 300 10.06 -55.06 -4.30
C GLU A 300 11.40 -55.80 -4.37
N SER A 301 12.53 -55.09 -4.23
CA SER A 301 13.86 -55.70 -4.19
C SER A 301 14.03 -56.65 -3.00
N ILE A 302 13.56 -56.27 -1.80
CA ILE A 302 13.62 -57.14 -0.62
C ILE A 302 12.75 -58.38 -0.82
N ALA A 303 11.56 -58.22 -1.40
CA ALA A 303 10.65 -59.34 -1.67
C ALA A 303 11.26 -60.33 -2.68
N LEU A 304 11.87 -59.83 -3.76
CA LEU A 304 12.57 -60.66 -4.75
C LEU A 304 13.76 -61.40 -4.14
N SER A 305 14.54 -60.74 -3.28
CA SER A 305 15.64 -61.41 -2.58
C SER A 305 15.15 -62.56 -1.70
N ARG A 306 14.06 -62.38 -0.93
CA ARG A 306 13.46 -63.47 -0.14
C ARG A 306 12.94 -64.61 -1.00
N TYR A 307 12.26 -64.30 -2.10
CA TYR A 307 11.76 -65.32 -3.01
C TYR A 307 12.91 -66.14 -3.64
N ASN A 308 14.04 -65.49 -3.94
CA ASN A 308 15.24 -66.18 -4.42
C ASN A 308 15.87 -67.07 -3.34
N GLU A 309 15.87 -66.65 -2.06
CA GLU A 309 16.31 -67.49 -0.94
C GLU A 309 15.42 -68.74 -0.81
N GLU A 310 14.10 -68.57 -0.82
CA GLU A 310 13.13 -69.68 -0.78
C GLU A 310 13.31 -70.67 -1.95
N LEU A 311 13.51 -70.16 -3.17
CA LEU A 311 13.82 -70.98 -4.34
C LEU A 311 15.15 -71.73 -4.21
N SER A 312 16.15 -71.10 -3.58
CA SER A 312 17.45 -71.73 -3.33
C SER A 312 17.32 -72.86 -2.30
N GLU A 313 16.54 -72.66 -1.25
CA GLU A 313 16.23 -73.69 -0.25
C GLU A 313 15.49 -74.88 -0.89
N GLN A 314 14.44 -74.60 -1.68
CA GLN A 314 13.72 -75.64 -2.43
C GLN A 314 14.62 -76.41 -3.38
N LYS A 315 15.55 -75.70 -4.06
CA LYS A 315 16.53 -76.33 -4.93
C LYS A 315 17.47 -77.26 -4.14
N GLU A 316 17.94 -76.84 -2.97
CA GLU A 316 18.79 -77.69 -2.11
C GLU A 316 18.03 -78.92 -1.58
N GLU A 317 16.76 -78.77 -1.23
CA GLU A 317 15.90 -79.88 -0.79
C GLU A 317 15.70 -80.91 -1.90
N LEU A 318 15.34 -80.46 -3.10
CA LEU A 318 15.22 -81.34 -4.27
C LEU A 318 16.53 -82.02 -4.64
N LEU A 319 17.68 -81.35 -4.47
CA LEU A 319 18.99 -81.97 -4.69
C LEU A 319 19.27 -83.09 -3.68
N LYS A 320 18.91 -82.90 -2.41
CA LYS A 320 19.02 -83.98 -1.40
C LYS A 320 18.11 -85.16 -1.73
N GLU A 321 16.86 -84.91 -2.14
CA GLU A 321 15.96 -85.98 -2.57
C GLU A 321 16.52 -86.77 -3.77
N ILE A 322 17.14 -86.07 -4.73
CA ILE A 322 17.82 -86.71 -5.87
C ILE A 322 18.99 -87.58 -5.38
N GLU A 323 19.85 -87.08 -4.49
CA GLU A 323 20.97 -87.86 -3.93
C GLU A 323 20.49 -89.11 -3.16
N GLU A 324 19.41 -88.99 -2.38
CA GLU A 324 18.79 -90.13 -1.69
C GLU A 324 18.25 -91.17 -2.69
N MET A 325 17.56 -90.72 -3.75
CA MET A 325 17.08 -91.59 -4.81
C MET A 325 18.23 -92.27 -5.58
N GLU A 326 19.34 -91.58 -5.80
CA GLU A 326 20.53 -92.15 -6.44
C GLU A 326 21.17 -93.22 -5.55
N SER A 327 21.33 -92.97 -4.25
CA SER A 327 21.81 -93.95 -3.28
C SER A 327 20.89 -95.18 -3.21
N ALA A 328 19.58 -94.97 -3.17
CA ALA A 328 18.60 -96.06 -3.21
C ALA A 328 18.70 -96.88 -4.50
N ARG A 329 18.88 -96.21 -5.65
CA ARG A 329 19.11 -96.87 -6.94
C ARG A 329 20.40 -97.67 -6.94
N GLU A 330 21.48 -97.16 -6.35
CA GLU A 330 22.74 -97.89 -6.20
C GLU A 330 22.58 -99.13 -5.33
N SER A 331 21.86 -99.03 -4.21
CA SER A 331 21.53 -100.17 -3.34
C SER A 331 20.74 -101.24 -4.09
N ILE A 332 19.66 -100.85 -4.80
CA ILE A 332 18.86 -101.79 -5.61
C ILE A 332 19.73 -102.44 -6.69
N ASN A 333 20.60 -101.67 -7.36
CA ASN A 333 21.51 -102.22 -8.36
C ASN A 333 22.51 -103.22 -7.75
N ALA A 334 22.96 -103.00 -6.51
CA ALA A 334 23.83 -103.93 -5.81
C ALA A 334 23.09 -105.23 -5.45
N GLU A 335 21.86 -105.13 -4.94
CA GLU A 335 20.99 -106.29 -4.67
C GLU A 335 20.71 -107.09 -5.94
N LEU A 336 20.41 -106.41 -7.06
CA LEU A 336 20.22 -107.05 -8.36
C LEU A 336 21.45 -107.83 -8.79
N ARG A 337 22.67 -107.28 -8.64
CA ARG A 337 23.92 -108.01 -8.93
C ARG A 337 24.10 -109.24 -8.05
N GLU A 338 23.75 -109.16 -6.76
CA GLU A 338 23.85 -110.31 -5.86
C GLU A 338 22.86 -111.42 -6.24
N ILE A 339 21.63 -111.04 -6.64
CA ILE A 339 20.64 -111.99 -7.17
C ILE A 339 21.14 -112.62 -8.47
N GLU A 340 21.70 -111.84 -9.40
CA GLU A 340 22.30 -112.34 -10.64
C GLU A 340 23.44 -113.33 -10.36
N GLU A 341 24.32 -113.04 -9.41
CA GLU A 341 25.41 -113.94 -9.02
C GLU A 341 24.88 -115.24 -8.40
N ARG A 342 23.85 -115.17 -7.55
CA ARG A 342 23.18 -116.35 -6.99
C ARG A 342 22.50 -117.20 -8.07
N LEU A 343 21.84 -116.57 -9.04
CA LEU A 343 21.26 -117.26 -10.19
C LEU A 343 22.33 -117.92 -11.06
N ALA A 344 23.47 -117.26 -11.27
CA ALA A 344 24.60 -117.83 -12.00
C ALA A 344 25.16 -119.07 -11.28
N LYS A 345 25.40 -118.99 -9.96
CA LYS A 345 25.83 -120.14 -9.15
C LYS A 345 24.81 -121.27 -9.17
N GLY A 346 23.53 -120.97 -9.02
CA GLY A 346 22.46 -121.96 -9.11
C GLY A 346 22.40 -122.62 -10.49
N SER A 347 22.64 -121.87 -11.56
CA SER A 347 22.74 -122.41 -12.92
C SER A 347 23.95 -123.34 -13.08
N GLU A 348 25.11 -123.00 -12.51
CA GLU A 348 26.28 -123.89 -12.48
C GLU A 348 26.03 -125.17 -11.67
N GLU A 349 25.36 -125.07 -10.53
CA GLU A 349 24.98 -126.23 -9.71
C GLU A 349 24.02 -127.17 -10.45
N ILE A 350 23.03 -126.61 -11.14
CA ILE A 350 22.14 -127.39 -12.01
C ILE A 350 22.94 -128.11 -13.09
N LEU A 351 23.89 -127.43 -13.75
CA LEU A 351 24.76 -128.01 -14.76
C LEU A 351 25.61 -129.17 -14.21
N LYS A 352 26.16 -129.02 -13.00
CA LYS A 352 26.90 -130.10 -12.31
C LYS A 352 25.99 -131.28 -11.97
N MET A 353 24.79 -131.03 -11.47
CA MET A 353 23.81 -132.08 -11.22
C MET A 353 23.42 -132.80 -12.51
N GLU A 354 23.23 -132.07 -13.61
CA GLU A 354 22.96 -132.66 -14.94
C GLU A 354 24.12 -133.53 -15.43
N GLU A 355 25.37 -133.09 -15.26
CA GLU A 355 26.55 -133.91 -15.56
C GLU A 355 26.62 -135.17 -14.70
N GLU A 356 26.36 -135.07 -13.39
CA GLU A 356 26.34 -136.22 -12.48
C GLU A 356 25.21 -137.20 -12.83
N LEU A 357 24.02 -136.69 -13.15
CA LEU A 357 22.90 -137.48 -13.66
C LEU A 357 23.26 -138.15 -14.99
N TRP A 358 23.98 -137.46 -15.87
CA TRP A 358 24.47 -138.01 -17.12
C TRP A 358 25.50 -139.12 -16.88
N ARG A 359 26.51 -138.91 -16.02
CA ARG A 359 27.51 -139.93 -15.65
C ARG A 359 26.88 -141.14 -14.97
N THR A 360 25.94 -140.95 -14.06
CA THR A 360 25.22 -142.05 -13.41
C THR A 360 24.34 -142.80 -14.39
N ARG A 361 23.67 -142.10 -15.31
CA ARG A 361 22.92 -142.71 -16.42
C ARG A 361 23.84 -143.48 -17.36
N GLU A 362 25.02 -142.96 -17.68
CA GLU A 362 25.99 -143.61 -18.55
C GLU A 362 26.61 -144.84 -17.87
N SER A 363 26.94 -144.76 -16.58
CA SER A 363 27.36 -145.92 -15.76
C SER A 363 26.25 -146.97 -15.63
N ALA A 364 25.00 -146.54 -15.42
CA ALA A 364 23.86 -147.45 -15.39
C ALA A 364 23.64 -148.12 -16.75
N ASN A 365 23.77 -147.38 -17.85
CA ASN A 365 23.71 -147.93 -19.21
C ASN A 365 24.88 -148.87 -19.50
N ALA A 366 26.09 -148.58 -18.99
CA ALA A 366 27.24 -149.47 -19.11
C ALA A 366 27.01 -150.78 -18.33
N LYS A 367 26.47 -150.72 -17.11
CA LYS A 367 26.04 -151.91 -16.35
C LYS A 367 24.91 -152.66 -17.04
N LEU A 368 23.99 -151.94 -17.70
CA LEU A 368 22.94 -152.54 -18.50
C LEU A 368 23.53 -153.30 -19.70
N ARG A 369 24.54 -152.71 -20.38
CA ARG A 369 25.31 -153.37 -21.45
C ARG A 369 26.08 -154.58 -20.95
N GLU A 370 26.73 -154.52 -19.79
CA GLU A 370 27.36 -155.70 -19.18
C GLU A 370 26.35 -156.80 -18.84
N MET A 371 25.15 -156.44 -18.38
CA MET A 371 24.06 -157.39 -18.13
C MET A 371 23.49 -157.97 -19.43
N GLU A 372 23.42 -157.17 -20.50
CA GLU A 372 23.02 -157.61 -21.84
C GLU A 372 24.09 -158.46 -22.53
N GLU A 373 25.38 -158.16 -22.33
CA GLU A 373 26.51 -159.00 -22.78
C GLU A 373 26.54 -160.32 -22.03
N ARG A 374 26.31 -160.33 -20.70
CA ARG A 374 26.11 -161.56 -19.93
C ARG A 374 24.88 -162.35 -20.36
N LYS A 375 23.82 -161.68 -20.84
CA LYS A 375 22.67 -162.34 -21.46
C LYS A 375 23.01 -162.89 -22.84
N LYS A 376 23.77 -162.19 -23.66
CA LYS A 376 24.25 -162.69 -24.97
C LYS A 376 25.21 -163.87 -24.81
N GLU A 377 26.09 -163.84 -23.82
CA GLU A 377 26.93 -164.99 -23.44
C GLU A 377 26.11 -166.16 -22.85
N GLY A 378 24.89 -165.90 -22.38
CA GLY A 378 23.92 -166.92 -21.96
C GLY A 378 22.96 -167.41 -23.05
N GLU A 379 22.73 -166.62 -24.11
CA GLU A 379 21.81 -166.93 -25.21
C GLU A 379 22.53 -167.44 -26.47
N GLU A 380 23.85 -167.22 -26.59
CA GLU A 380 24.67 -167.94 -27.55
C GLU A 380 25.00 -169.34 -27.03
N HIS A 381 24.24 -170.31 -27.55
CA HIS A 381 24.60 -171.72 -27.69
C HIS A 381 24.20 -172.67 -26.55
N SER A 382 23.03 -172.40 -25.98
CA SER A 382 21.98 -173.43 -25.75
C SER A 382 21.24 -173.78 -27.06
N SER A 383 21.96 -173.98 -28.17
CA SER A 383 21.38 -174.34 -29.48
C SER A 383 22.36 -175.08 -30.40
N MET A 384 22.52 -176.39 -30.23
CA MET A 384 22.54 -177.37 -31.34
C MET A 384 22.82 -178.80 -30.82
N VAL A 385 21.74 -179.57 -30.68
CA VAL A 385 21.74 -181.03 -30.80
C VAL A 385 20.55 -181.35 -31.72
N PHE A 386 20.81 -181.77 -32.97
CA PHE A 386 20.14 -182.91 -33.64
C PHE A 386 20.62 -183.17 -35.09
N GLU A 387 21.00 -184.44 -35.32
CA GLU A 387 20.80 -185.32 -36.50
C GLU A 387 21.88 -185.67 -37.56
N MET A 388 21.70 -186.89 -38.11
CA MET A 388 22.62 -187.95 -38.62
C MET A 388 22.98 -187.90 -40.14
N PRO A 389 23.78 -188.85 -40.69
CA PRO A 389 24.39 -188.76 -42.04
C PRO A 389 23.71 -189.54 -43.18
N CYS A 390 23.82 -188.99 -44.40
CA CYS A 390 24.22 -189.60 -45.68
C CYS A 390 24.86 -188.51 -46.56
#